data_AF-A0A2G2QZS9-F1
#
_entry.id   AF-A0A2G2QZS9-F1
#
_cell.length_a   1.000
_cell.length_b   1.000
_cell.length_c   1.000
_cell.angle_alpha   90.00
_cell.angle_beta   90.00
_cell.angle_gamma   90.00
#
_symmetry.space_group_name_H-M   'P 1'
#
loop_
_entity.id
_entity.type
_entity.pdbx_description
1 polymer ?
#
loop_
_entity_poly.entity_id
_entity_poly.type
_entity_poly.pdbx_seq_one_letter_code
_entity_poly.pdbx_strand_id
1 'polypeptide(L)'
;MRFIAKGLVITMTVASGGLSACTTVDLTQVAVTQPQTASEKVEQNVVERTSLSLTRMFHAKGWCKSDPAEKTKTATNVLLNGMDTDSEANHAHTLIPVTLTQLISDMTEANYQVEQTTKAAEVYLVVADDIAELDKELSQLEAALLSSREAQAGFVKTVNALTDKNHATQQRLEDISKSIDNLKTVTDAYGDRTRSQIAARASAAGS
;
A
#
# COMPACT_ATOMS: atom_id res chain seq x y z
N MET A 1 -20.14 56.82 -14.47
CA MET A 1 -19.71 57.00 -15.88
C MET A 1 -18.41 57.79 -15.91
N ARG A 2 -17.31 57.17 -16.36
CA ARG A 2 -16.23 57.77 -17.17
C ARG A 2 -15.22 56.67 -17.50
N PHE A 3 -15.20 56.31 -18.77
CA PHE A 3 -14.25 55.41 -19.42
C PHE A 3 -12.91 56.12 -19.60
N ILE A 4 -11.78 55.43 -19.39
CA ILE A 4 -10.58 55.55 -20.24
C ILE A 4 -9.90 54.17 -20.34
N ALA A 5 -9.81 53.69 -21.57
CA ALA A 5 -9.04 52.52 -22.01
C ALA A 5 -7.61 52.92 -22.43
N LYS A 6 -6.76 51.91 -22.68
CA LYS A 6 -5.38 51.87 -23.23
C LYS A 6 -4.35 51.47 -22.15
N GLY A 7 -3.46 50.51 -22.35
CA GLY A 7 -3.12 49.74 -23.53
C GLY A 7 -2.23 48.55 -23.15
N LEU A 8 -2.40 47.49 -23.94
CA LEU A 8 -1.64 46.25 -24.00
C LEU A 8 -0.17 46.52 -24.38
N VAL A 9 0.79 45.98 -23.62
CA VAL A 9 2.15 45.70 -24.11
C VAL A 9 2.57 44.33 -23.62
N ILE A 10 2.59 43.39 -24.56
CA ILE A 10 3.16 42.05 -24.44
C ILE A 10 4.66 42.19 -24.59
N THR A 11 5.44 41.72 -23.61
CA THR A 11 6.90 41.59 -23.75
C THR A 11 7.27 40.13 -23.66
N MET A 12 7.49 39.54 -24.83
CA MET A 12 7.93 38.16 -25.04
C MET A 12 9.45 38.19 -25.01
N THR A 13 10.07 37.56 -24.01
CA THR A 13 11.54 37.45 -23.94
C THR A 13 11.92 35.99 -24.12
N VAL A 14 12.35 35.66 -25.35
CA VAL A 14 12.98 34.38 -25.68
C VAL A 14 14.44 34.48 -25.27
N ALA A 15 14.86 33.68 -24.30
CA ALA A 15 16.27 33.45 -23.99
C ALA A 15 16.62 32.02 -24.38
N SER A 16 16.97 31.84 -25.65
CA SER A 16 17.74 30.70 -26.14
C SER A 16 19.23 30.97 -25.88
N GLY A 17 19.86 30.15 -25.05
CA GLY A 17 21.27 30.25 -24.70
C GLY A 17 21.81 28.91 -24.21
N GLY A 18 21.96 27.97 -25.13
CA GLY A 18 22.73 26.76 -24.90
C GLY A 18 24.22 27.06 -25.00
N LEU A 19 24.96 26.75 -23.93
CA LEU A 19 26.40 26.48 -23.98
C LEU A 19 26.65 25.26 -23.09
N SER A 20 26.94 24.14 -23.74
CA SER A 20 27.46 22.93 -23.11
C SER A 20 28.81 23.25 -22.45
N ALA A 21 28.83 23.30 -21.12
CA ALA A 21 30.07 23.27 -20.38
C ALA A 21 30.55 21.81 -20.28
N CYS A 22 31.60 21.48 -21.03
CA CYS A 22 32.35 20.24 -20.85
C CYS A 22 33.04 20.29 -19.49
N THR A 23 32.54 19.54 -18.51
CA THR A 23 33.30 19.28 -17.28
C THR A 23 34.38 18.25 -17.60
N THR A 24 35.63 18.71 -17.72
CA THR A 24 36.79 17.82 -17.66
C THR A 24 36.76 17.13 -16.31
N VAL A 25 36.60 15.81 -16.32
CA VAL A 25 36.70 14.97 -15.13
C VAL A 25 38.18 14.91 -14.75
N ASP A 26 38.56 15.63 -13.70
CA ASP A 26 39.87 15.48 -13.05
C ASP A 26 39.88 14.15 -12.29
N LEU A 27 40.73 13.22 -12.73
CA LEU A 27 40.91 11.89 -12.13
C LEU A 27 42.06 11.86 -11.10
N THR A 28 42.37 12.98 -10.44
CA THR A 28 43.38 13.02 -9.39
C THR A 28 42.80 13.19 -7.99
N GLN A 29 41.86 12.30 -7.63
CA GLN A 29 41.57 11.98 -6.23
C GLN A 29 40.96 10.58 -6.15
N VAL A 30 41.81 9.56 -6.10
CA VAL A 30 41.43 8.24 -5.60
C VAL A 30 41.22 8.40 -4.09
N ALA A 31 40.06 8.94 -3.71
CA ALA A 31 39.56 8.75 -2.37
C ALA A 31 39.33 7.24 -2.21
N VAL A 32 40.02 6.64 -1.25
CA VAL A 32 39.73 5.29 -0.79
C VAL A 32 38.30 5.34 -0.25
N THR A 33 37.34 4.98 -1.09
CA THR A 33 35.98 4.72 -0.68
C THR A 33 36.06 3.54 0.27
N GLN A 34 35.98 3.82 1.57
CA GLN A 34 35.59 2.83 2.56
C GLN A 34 34.38 2.09 1.99
N PRO A 35 34.35 0.75 1.97
CA PRO A 35 33.14 0.05 1.62
C PRO A 35 32.11 0.44 2.68
N GLN A 36 31.25 1.41 2.33
CA GLN A 36 29.94 1.47 2.92
C GLN A 36 29.38 0.08 2.68
N THR A 37 29.22 -0.70 3.74
CA THR A 37 28.32 -1.83 3.77
C THR A 37 26.96 -1.30 3.35
N ALA A 38 26.74 -1.25 2.04
CA ALA A 38 25.42 -1.21 1.48
C ALA A 38 24.75 -2.44 2.06
N SER A 39 23.90 -2.22 3.06
CA SER A 39 22.97 -3.25 3.51
C SER A 39 22.30 -3.74 2.24
N GLU A 40 22.63 -4.96 1.83
CA GLU A 40 22.11 -5.59 0.62
C GLU A 40 20.59 -5.54 0.75
N LYS A 41 19.98 -4.57 0.06
CA LYS A 41 18.56 -4.32 0.19
C LYS A 41 17.91 -5.43 -0.63
N VAL A 42 17.61 -6.55 0.04
CA VAL A 42 16.96 -7.73 -0.54
C VAL A 42 15.92 -7.24 -1.53
N GLU A 43 16.11 -7.59 -2.80
CA GLU A 43 15.28 -7.11 -3.89
C GLU A 43 13.86 -7.65 -3.68
N GLN A 44 12.98 -6.81 -3.15
CA GLN A 44 11.59 -7.15 -2.88
C GLN A 44 10.85 -7.20 -4.21
N ASN A 45 10.09 -8.28 -4.46
CA ASN A 45 9.25 -8.35 -5.64
C ASN A 45 8.08 -7.33 -5.57
N VAL A 46 7.31 -7.25 -6.66
CA VAL A 46 6.24 -6.26 -6.79
C VAL A 46 5.18 -6.39 -5.70
N VAL A 47 4.82 -7.61 -5.31
CA VAL A 47 3.79 -7.89 -4.29
C VAL A 47 4.27 -7.46 -2.92
N GLU A 48 5.50 -7.81 -2.59
CA GLU A 48 6.11 -7.40 -1.34
C GLU A 48 6.14 -5.87 -1.21
N ARG A 49 6.62 -5.21 -2.27
CA ARG A 49 6.74 -3.74 -2.30
C ARG A 49 5.39 -3.06 -2.16
N THR A 50 4.37 -3.50 -2.91
CA THR A 50 3.05 -2.87 -2.88
C THR A 50 2.35 -3.12 -1.54
N SER A 51 2.41 -4.35 -1.01
CA SER A 51 1.82 -4.72 0.28
C SER A 51 2.46 -3.91 1.42
N LEU A 52 3.78 -3.84 1.46
CA LEU A 52 4.51 -3.05 2.44
C LEU A 52 4.22 -1.55 2.30
N SER A 53 4.11 -1.04 1.07
CA SER A 53 3.73 0.34 0.81
C SER A 53 2.31 0.64 1.30
N LEU A 54 1.35 -0.27 1.07
CA LEU A 54 -0.04 -0.12 1.52
C LEU A 54 -0.10 0.00 3.04
N THR A 55 0.51 -0.94 3.76
CA THR A 55 0.53 -0.92 5.23
C THR A 55 1.20 0.35 5.77
N ARG A 56 2.35 0.75 5.23
CA ARG A 56 3.04 1.98 5.65
C ARG A 56 2.21 3.22 5.43
N MET A 57 1.54 3.31 4.30
CA MET A 57 0.70 4.46 3.98
C MET A 57 -0.53 4.52 4.87
N PHE A 58 -1.16 3.39 5.16
CA PHE A 58 -2.31 3.32 6.08
C PHE A 58 -1.91 3.73 7.49
N HIS A 59 -0.75 3.28 7.95
CA HIS A 59 -0.17 3.73 9.23
C HIS A 59 0.17 5.23 9.22
N ALA A 60 0.86 5.72 8.18
CA ALA A 60 1.26 7.12 8.07
C ALA A 60 0.07 8.10 8.00
N LYS A 61 -1.06 7.65 7.43
CA LYS A 61 -2.31 8.42 7.39
C LYS A 61 -3.11 8.32 8.69
N GLY A 62 -2.67 7.49 9.65
CA GLY A 62 -3.39 7.23 10.90
C GLY A 62 -4.65 6.38 10.70
N TRP A 63 -4.79 5.71 9.56
CA TRP A 63 -5.89 4.79 9.27
C TRP A 63 -5.70 3.43 9.93
N CYS A 64 -4.49 3.12 10.36
CA CYS A 64 -4.11 1.91 11.07
C CYS A 64 -3.09 2.24 12.16
N LYS A 65 -3.15 1.58 13.32
CA LYS A 65 -2.28 1.86 14.48
C LYS A 65 -0.94 1.16 14.46
N SER A 66 -0.91 -0.08 13.98
CA SER A 66 0.29 -0.91 14.07
C SER A 66 1.20 -0.66 12.88
N ASP A 67 2.51 -0.72 13.12
CA ASP A 67 3.49 -0.64 12.05
C ASP A 67 3.49 -1.92 11.18
N PRO A 68 4.13 -1.91 10.00
CA PRO A 68 4.15 -3.09 9.14
C PRO A 68 4.74 -4.35 9.79
N ALA A 69 5.75 -4.22 10.65
CA ALA A 69 6.40 -5.37 11.29
C ALA A 69 5.47 -6.00 12.35
N GLU A 70 4.77 -5.17 13.13
CA GLU A 70 3.74 -5.62 14.06
C GLU A 70 2.58 -6.29 13.35
N LYS A 71 2.14 -5.77 12.20
CA LYS A 71 1.08 -6.38 11.38
C LYS A 71 1.50 -7.72 10.80
N THR A 72 2.70 -7.81 10.25
CA THR A 72 3.27 -9.08 9.78
C THR A 72 3.33 -10.10 10.92
N LYS A 73 3.84 -9.72 12.09
CA LYS A 73 3.86 -10.59 13.27
C LYS A 73 2.45 -11.05 13.68
N THR A 74 1.49 -10.14 13.66
CA THR A 74 0.09 -10.45 14.00
C THR A 74 -0.51 -11.42 12.98
N ALA A 75 -0.32 -11.18 11.68
CA ALA A 75 -0.76 -12.07 10.61
C ALA A 75 -0.18 -13.48 10.77
N THR A 76 1.14 -13.59 10.94
CA THR A 76 1.81 -14.87 11.18
C THR A 76 1.26 -15.58 12.41
N ASN A 77 1.02 -14.85 13.51
CA ASN A 77 0.46 -15.46 14.72
C ASN A 77 -0.97 -15.98 14.52
N VAL A 78 -1.81 -15.26 13.77
CA VAL A 78 -3.18 -15.70 13.44
C VAL A 78 -3.16 -16.95 12.56
N LEU A 79 -2.23 -17.02 11.59
CA LEU A 79 -2.04 -18.20 10.76
C LEU A 79 -1.63 -19.43 11.57
N LEU A 80 -0.68 -19.26 12.51
CA LEU A 80 -0.10 -20.37 13.27
C LEU A 80 -1.03 -20.89 14.36
N ASN A 81 -1.72 -20.00 15.08
CA ASN A 81 -2.47 -20.35 16.28
C ASN A 81 -3.99 -20.35 16.07
N GLY A 82 -4.47 -19.90 14.91
CA GLY A 82 -5.89 -19.59 14.72
C GLY A 82 -6.27 -18.26 15.38
N MET A 83 -7.44 -17.74 15.01
CA MET A 83 -7.96 -16.50 15.59
C MET A 83 -8.67 -16.84 16.91
N ASP A 84 -8.08 -16.48 18.05
CA ASP A 84 -8.79 -16.52 19.33
C ASP A 84 -10.00 -15.57 19.25
N THR A 85 -11.21 -16.13 19.36
CA THR A 85 -12.48 -15.38 19.24
C THR A 85 -12.69 -14.38 20.38
N ASP A 86 -11.85 -14.43 21.42
CA ASP A 86 -11.90 -13.56 22.59
C ASP A 86 -11.03 -12.30 22.46
N SER A 87 -10.35 -12.13 21.33
CA SER A 87 -9.75 -10.84 21.01
C SER A 87 -10.86 -9.88 20.59
N GLU A 88 -11.61 -9.34 21.57
CA GLU A 88 -12.31 -8.06 21.48
C GLU A 88 -11.29 -6.95 21.19
N ALA A 89 -10.77 -6.96 19.97
CA ALA A 89 -10.02 -5.87 19.40
C ALA A 89 -11.03 -4.76 19.08
N ASN A 90 -11.42 -4.03 20.13
CA ASN A 90 -11.98 -2.69 20.09
C ASN A 90 -10.93 -1.73 19.46
N HIS A 91 -10.54 -2.00 18.22
CA HIS A 91 -9.44 -1.34 17.52
C HIS A 91 -9.94 -0.34 16.48
N ALA A 92 -11.25 -0.27 16.23
CA ALA A 92 -11.87 0.75 15.41
C ALA A 92 -11.74 2.14 16.08
N HIS A 93 -10.64 2.83 15.82
CA HIS A 93 -10.53 4.24 16.13
C HIS A 93 -11.42 5.05 15.20
N THR A 94 -12.04 6.10 15.73
CA THR A 94 -12.78 7.02 14.88
C THR A 94 -11.75 7.82 14.11
N LEU A 95 -11.71 7.69 12.78
CA LEU A 95 -10.93 8.62 11.98
C LEU A 95 -11.56 9.99 12.16
N ILE A 96 -10.76 11.00 12.45
CA ILE A 96 -11.24 12.38 12.60
C ILE A 96 -10.84 13.13 11.32
N PRO A 97 -11.56 12.96 10.20
CA PRO A 97 -11.33 13.75 9.02
C PRO A 97 -11.70 15.20 9.34
N VAL A 98 -10.88 16.14 8.87
CA VAL A 98 -11.11 17.57 9.10
C VAL A 98 -12.39 18.04 8.38
N THR A 99 -12.74 17.41 7.25
CA THR A 99 -13.92 17.74 6.44
C THR A 99 -14.49 16.49 5.74
N LEU A 100 -15.74 16.58 5.27
CA LEU A 100 -16.37 15.55 4.43
C LEU A 100 -15.57 15.30 3.14
N THR A 101 -15.04 16.37 2.53
CA THR A 101 -14.20 16.28 1.34
C THR A 101 -12.93 15.49 1.61
N GLN A 102 -12.29 15.71 2.77
CA GLN A 102 -11.12 14.93 3.16
C GLN A 102 -11.46 13.46 3.35
N LEU A 103 -12.58 13.14 4.01
CA LEU A 103 -13.02 11.75 4.18
C LEU A 103 -13.24 11.03 2.84
N ILE A 104 -13.87 11.70 1.87
CA ILE A 104 -14.07 11.15 0.53
C ILE A 104 -12.73 10.94 -0.18
N SER A 105 -11.81 11.91 -0.06
CA SER A 105 -10.46 11.80 -0.62
C SER A 105 -9.69 10.63 -0.01
N ASP A 106 -9.73 10.49 1.31
CA ASP A 106 -9.07 9.43 2.06
C ASP A 106 -9.58 8.05 1.65
N MET A 107 -10.90 7.86 1.60
CA MET A 107 -11.50 6.60 1.13
C MET A 107 -11.15 6.30 -0.33
N THR A 108 -11.09 7.32 -1.19
CA THR A 108 -10.74 7.15 -2.61
C THR A 108 -9.27 6.74 -2.76
N GLU A 109 -8.35 7.38 -2.02
CA GLU A 109 -6.93 7.06 -2.03
C GLU A 109 -6.67 5.66 -1.46
N ALA A 110 -7.31 5.34 -0.33
CA ALA A 110 -7.24 4.01 0.28
C ALA A 110 -7.74 2.93 -0.69
N ASN A 111 -8.90 3.14 -1.33
CA ASN A 111 -9.44 2.20 -2.32
C ASN A 111 -8.46 1.96 -3.48
N TYR A 112 -7.95 3.04 -4.08
CA TYR A 112 -7.01 2.94 -5.19
C TYR A 112 -5.78 2.10 -4.82
N GLN A 113 -5.23 2.29 -3.63
CA GLN A 113 -4.01 1.61 -3.20
C GLN A 113 -4.26 0.13 -2.86
N VAL A 114 -5.44 -0.19 -2.32
CA VAL A 114 -5.89 -1.58 -2.18
C VAL A 114 -6.00 -2.24 -3.56
N GLU A 115 -6.65 -1.59 -4.53
CA GLU A 115 -6.80 -2.12 -5.90
C GLU A 115 -5.44 -2.36 -6.58
N GLN A 116 -4.49 -1.42 -6.47
CA GLN A 116 -3.14 -1.59 -7.04
C GLN A 116 -2.40 -2.77 -6.41
N THR A 117 -2.51 -2.93 -5.09
CA THR A 117 -1.87 -4.03 -4.36
C THR A 117 -2.48 -5.37 -4.75
N THR A 118 -3.82 -5.47 -4.78
CA THR A 118 -4.54 -6.64 -5.26
C THR A 118 -4.12 -6.99 -6.68
N LYS A 119 -4.06 -6.01 -7.59
CA LYS A 119 -3.72 -6.27 -8.98
C LYS A 119 -2.29 -6.76 -9.16
N ALA A 120 -1.34 -6.17 -8.43
CA ALA A 120 0.04 -6.64 -8.41
C ALA A 120 0.12 -8.11 -7.94
N ALA A 121 -0.60 -8.45 -6.88
CA ALA A 121 -0.66 -9.81 -6.34
C ALA A 121 -1.29 -10.81 -7.31
N GLU A 122 -2.39 -10.46 -7.98
CA GLU A 122 -3.02 -11.30 -9.01
C GLU A 122 -2.05 -11.62 -10.14
N VAL A 123 -1.44 -10.57 -10.72
CA VAL A 123 -0.55 -10.73 -11.88
C VAL A 123 0.68 -11.55 -11.49
N TYR A 124 1.27 -11.27 -10.34
CA TYR A 124 2.42 -12.03 -9.86
C TYR A 124 2.07 -13.49 -9.61
N LEU A 125 0.92 -13.79 -8.99
CA LEU A 125 0.51 -15.17 -8.72
C LEU A 125 0.36 -16.00 -10.00
N VAL A 126 -0.14 -15.38 -11.07
CA VAL A 126 -0.29 -16.02 -12.39
C VAL A 126 1.05 -16.29 -13.06
N VAL A 127 2.04 -15.41 -12.85
CA VAL A 127 3.35 -15.48 -13.53
C VAL A 127 4.40 -16.23 -12.72
N ALA A 128 4.23 -16.33 -11.39
CA ALA A 128 5.15 -17.02 -10.51
C ALA A 128 5.22 -18.52 -10.86
N ASP A 129 6.43 -19.08 -10.84
CA ASP A 129 6.70 -20.50 -11.06
C ASP A 129 6.00 -21.35 -9.99
N ASP A 130 5.43 -22.49 -10.38
CA ASP A 130 4.71 -23.43 -9.50
C ASP A 130 5.53 -23.87 -8.27
N ILE A 131 6.87 -23.84 -8.37
CA ILE A 131 7.78 -24.16 -7.26
C ILE A 131 8.20 -22.96 -6.40
N ALA A 132 7.80 -21.74 -6.77
CA ALA A 132 8.16 -20.52 -6.05
C ALA A 132 7.62 -20.55 -4.63
N GLU A 133 8.46 -20.21 -3.65
CA GLU A 133 8.06 -20.06 -2.25
C GLU A 133 7.41 -18.70 -2.06
N LEU A 134 6.15 -18.69 -1.64
CA LEU A 134 5.33 -17.48 -1.55
C LEU A 134 5.07 -17.03 -0.11
N ASP A 135 5.75 -17.63 0.88
CA ASP A 135 5.51 -17.38 2.31
C ASP A 135 5.68 -15.90 2.67
N LYS A 136 6.66 -15.24 2.05
CA LYS A 136 6.97 -13.84 2.33
C LYS A 136 5.94 -12.89 1.73
N GLU A 137 5.51 -13.16 0.51
CA GLU A 137 4.43 -12.44 -0.18
C GLU A 137 3.12 -12.61 0.57
N LEU A 138 2.77 -13.85 0.94
CA LEU A 138 1.58 -14.17 1.73
C LEU A 138 1.58 -13.39 3.04
N SER A 139 2.67 -13.47 3.81
CA SER A 139 2.77 -12.79 5.10
C SER A 139 2.63 -11.26 4.98
N GLN A 140 3.15 -10.67 3.91
CA GLN A 140 3.00 -9.22 3.66
C GLN A 140 1.59 -8.86 3.17
N LEU A 141 0.96 -9.69 2.34
CA LEU A 141 -0.43 -9.51 1.90
C LEU A 141 -1.40 -9.60 3.06
N GLU A 142 -1.19 -10.50 4.01
CA GLU A 142 -2.02 -10.59 5.21
C GLU A 142 -1.86 -9.37 6.12
N ALA A 143 -0.63 -8.88 6.30
CA ALA A 143 -0.37 -7.63 7.02
C ALA A 143 -1.09 -6.44 6.36
N ALA A 144 -1.05 -6.38 5.03
CA ALA A 144 -1.75 -5.39 4.23
C ALA A 144 -3.28 -5.51 4.40
N LEU A 145 -3.84 -6.71 4.30
CA LEU A 145 -5.26 -6.99 4.49
C LEU A 145 -5.76 -6.62 5.89
N LEU A 146 -5.01 -6.97 6.95
CA LEU A 146 -5.33 -6.58 8.33
C LEU A 146 -5.37 -5.05 8.48
N SER A 147 -4.37 -4.37 7.91
CA SER A 147 -4.30 -2.90 7.91
C SER A 147 -5.49 -2.30 7.16
N SER A 148 -5.88 -2.89 6.04
CA SER A 148 -7.01 -2.42 5.25
C SER A 148 -8.35 -2.59 5.97
N ARG A 149 -8.55 -3.70 6.67
CA ARG A 149 -9.74 -3.93 7.50
C ARG A 149 -9.83 -2.97 8.68
N GLU A 150 -8.71 -2.66 9.32
CA GLU A 150 -8.67 -1.66 10.39
C GLU A 150 -9.07 -0.27 9.87
N ALA A 151 -8.51 0.14 8.72
CA ALA A 151 -8.86 1.40 8.08
C ALA A 151 -10.35 1.45 7.69
N GLN A 152 -10.88 0.36 7.11
CA GLN A 152 -12.30 0.23 6.80
C GLN A 152 -13.17 0.40 8.04
N ALA A 153 -12.85 -0.28 9.14
CA ALA A 153 -13.60 -0.14 10.39
C ALA A 153 -13.59 1.31 10.91
N GLY A 154 -12.46 2.01 10.76
CA GLY A 154 -12.34 3.44 11.03
C GLY A 154 -13.26 4.29 10.13
N PHE A 155 -13.24 4.07 8.82
CA PHE A 155 -14.12 4.77 7.88
C PHE A 155 -15.60 4.52 8.16
N VAL A 156 -16.01 3.27 8.41
CA VAL A 156 -17.39 2.91 8.78
C VAL A 156 -17.83 3.71 10.00
N LYS A 157 -17.00 3.73 11.04
CA LYS A 157 -17.30 4.44 12.30
C LYS A 157 -17.47 5.94 12.06
N THR A 158 -16.58 6.54 11.26
CA THR A 158 -16.63 7.96 10.92
C THR A 158 -17.85 8.31 10.07
N VAL A 159 -18.16 7.52 9.03
CA VAL A 159 -19.35 7.72 8.18
C VAL A 159 -20.63 7.60 9.00
N ASN A 160 -20.71 6.62 9.91
CA ASN A 160 -21.87 6.45 10.79
C ASN A 160 -22.05 7.57 11.82
N ALA A 161 -20.97 8.28 12.16
CA ALA A 161 -21.02 9.44 13.05
C ALA A 161 -21.44 10.74 12.33
N LEU A 162 -21.50 10.76 11.01
CA LEU A 162 -21.98 11.92 10.25
C LEU A 162 -23.48 12.11 10.48
N THR A 163 -23.89 13.35 10.79
CA THR A 163 -25.29 13.71 11.01
C THR A 163 -26.11 13.58 9.72
N ASP A 164 -25.52 13.96 8.58
CA ASP A 164 -26.13 13.83 7.26
C ASP A 164 -25.39 12.75 6.45
N LYS A 165 -26.03 11.60 6.30
CA LYS A 165 -25.49 10.51 5.46
C LYS A 165 -25.57 10.92 4.00
N ASN A 166 -24.42 11.24 3.40
CA ASN A 166 -24.33 11.52 1.97
C ASN A 166 -24.20 10.21 1.18
N HIS A 167 -24.98 10.05 0.11
CA HIS A 167 -24.86 8.93 -0.82
C HIS A 167 -23.43 8.74 -1.35
N ALA A 168 -22.71 9.84 -1.61
CA ALA A 168 -21.34 9.78 -2.08
C ALA A 168 -20.40 9.10 -1.07
N THR A 169 -20.54 9.37 0.22
CA THR A 169 -19.73 8.71 1.26
C THR A 169 -20.07 7.23 1.41
N GLN A 170 -21.36 6.89 1.31
CA GLN A 170 -21.79 5.50 1.39
C GLN A 170 -21.26 4.69 0.21
N GLN A 171 -21.34 5.24 -1.01
CA GLN A 171 -20.78 4.60 -2.20
C GLN A 171 -19.28 4.36 -2.06
N ARG A 172 -18.51 5.33 -1.55
CA ARG A 172 -17.07 5.18 -1.36
C ARG A 172 -16.71 4.12 -0.32
N LEU A 173 -17.54 3.97 0.71
CA LEU A 173 -17.39 2.92 1.71
C LEU A 173 -17.65 1.53 1.12
N GLU A 174 -18.62 1.42 0.22
CA GLU A 174 -18.91 0.17 -0.51
C GLU A 174 -17.80 -0.17 -1.51
N ASP A 175 -17.30 0.83 -2.24
CA ASP A 175 -16.20 0.68 -3.20
C ASP A 175 -14.96 0.08 -2.50
N ILE A 176 -14.52 0.68 -1.38
CA ILE A 176 -13.36 0.18 -0.63
C ILE A 176 -13.62 -1.18 0.00
N SER A 177 -14.84 -1.45 0.50
CA SER A 177 -15.19 -2.76 1.05
C SER A 177 -14.99 -3.86 0.01
N LYS A 178 -15.50 -3.63 -1.21
CA LYS A 178 -15.36 -4.58 -2.31
C LYS A 178 -13.90 -4.81 -2.69
N SER A 179 -13.09 -3.76 -2.73
CA SER A 179 -11.66 -3.88 -3.04
C SER A 179 -10.90 -4.66 -1.95
N ILE A 180 -11.27 -4.50 -0.69
CA ILE A 180 -10.70 -5.28 0.43
C ILE A 180 -11.10 -6.75 0.34
N ASP A 181 -12.34 -7.06 -0.04
CA ASP A 181 -12.77 -8.44 -0.27
C ASP A 181 -12.03 -9.10 -1.45
N ASN A 182 -11.74 -8.34 -2.50
CA ASN A 182 -10.89 -8.80 -3.58
C ASN A 182 -9.45 -9.06 -3.10
N LEU A 183 -8.86 -8.16 -2.29
CA LEU A 183 -7.55 -8.36 -1.68
C LEU A 183 -7.53 -9.63 -0.83
N LYS A 184 -8.58 -9.87 -0.03
CA LYS A 184 -8.74 -11.11 0.75
C LYS A 184 -8.74 -12.33 -0.16
N THR A 185 -9.54 -12.32 -1.22
CA THR A 185 -9.66 -13.45 -2.16
C THR A 185 -8.30 -13.81 -2.77
N VAL A 186 -7.52 -12.81 -3.18
CA VAL A 186 -6.18 -13.05 -3.73
C VAL A 186 -5.23 -13.54 -2.64
N THR A 187 -5.28 -12.98 -1.44
CA THR A 187 -4.47 -13.43 -0.30
C THR A 187 -4.77 -14.90 0.05
N ASP A 188 -6.04 -15.30 0.04
CA ASP A 188 -6.44 -16.69 0.26
C ASP A 188 -5.83 -17.61 -0.81
N ALA A 189 -5.77 -17.18 -2.07
CA ALA A 189 -5.17 -17.95 -3.17
C ALA A 189 -3.65 -18.16 -2.99
N TYR A 190 -2.93 -17.18 -2.44
CA TYR A 190 -1.53 -17.36 -2.03
C TYR A 190 -1.43 -18.41 -0.90
N GLY A 191 -2.33 -18.34 0.08
CA GLY A 191 -2.41 -19.31 1.17
C GLY A 191 -2.69 -20.73 0.69
N ASP A 192 -3.61 -20.90 -0.25
CA ASP A 192 -3.94 -22.20 -0.86
C ASP A 192 -2.73 -22.78 -1.59
N ARG A 193 -2.06 -21.98 -2.44
CA ARG A 193 -0.86 -22.43 -3.16
C ARG A 193 0.26 -22.86 -2.21
N THR A 194 0.53 -22.06 -1.18
CA THR A 194 1.55 -22.37 -0.17
C THR A 194 1.24 -23.69 0.55
N ARG A 195 -0.03 -23.90 0.96
CA ARG A 195 -0.47 -25.16 1.57
C ARG A 195 -0.34 -26.35 0.62
N SER A 196 -0.70 -26.19 -0.66
CA SER A 196 -0.53 -27.25 -1.66
C SER A 196 0.93 -27.63 -1.87
N GLN A 197 1.85 -26.67 -1.91
CA GLN A 197 3.29 -26.93 -2.03
C GLN A 197 3.83 -27.69 -0.82
N ILE A 198 3.44 -27.30 0.40
CA ILE A 198 3.83 -28.01 1.64
C ILE A 198 3.35 -29.47 1.59
N ALA A 199 2.10 -29.71 1.20
CA ALA A 199 1.54 -31.05 1.08
C ALA A 199 2.27 -31.90 0.02
N ALA A 200 2.61 -31.30 -1.13
CA ALA A 200 3.35 -31.98 -2.19
C ALA A 200 4.78 -32.36 -1.74
N ARG A 201 5.49 -31.44 -1.06
CA ARG A 201 6.83 -31.70 -0.50
C ARG A 201 6.82 -32.79 0.57
N ALA A 202 5.84 -32.77 1.47
CA ALA A 202 5.68 -33.81 2.49
C ALA A 202 5.44 -35.19 1.86
N SER A 203 4.63 -35.26 0.80
CA SER A 203 4.36 -36.50 0.08
C SER A 203 5.59 -37.03 -0.65
N ALA A 204 6.37 -36.14 -1.28
CA ALA A 204 7.62 -36.50 -1.97
C ALA A 204 8.72 -36.96 -1.01
N ALA A 205 8.77 -36.44 0.22
CA ALA A 205 9.77 -36.82 1.23
C ALA A 205 9.44 -38.15 1.96
N GLY A 206 8.19 -38.60 1.90
CA GLY A 206 7.75 -39.88 2.45
C GLY A 206 7.70 -41.03 1.43
N SER A 207 8.09 -40.77 0.18
CA SER A 207 8.21 -41.74 -0.93
C SER A 207 9.63 -42.28 -1.05
#